data_AF-A0A552IZ39-F1
#
_entry.id   AF-A0A552IZ39-F1
#
_cell.length_a   1.000
_cell.length_b   1.000
_cell.length_c   1.000
_cell.angle_alpha   90.00
_cell.angle_beta   90.00
_cell.angle_gamma   90.00
#
_symmetry.space_group_name_H-M   'P 1'
#
loop_
_entity.id
_entity.type
_entity.pdbx_description
1 polymer ?
#
loop_
_entity_poly.entity_id
_entity_poly.type
_entity_poly.pdbx_seq_one_letter_code
_entity_poly.pdbx_strand_id
1 'polypeptide(L)'
;MRPMSASELQEIALDIATEVKRLNRLESQMRLVQSEMLTNPALADICAESLALKLHNFYTGCERIFQIIASELNGGLPSSYDWQRRLLNPMSKPQDYRPAVLREDTVQKLNEYLSFWHVVRNIYGFELVKKLENLVNNYYNTWLKVQENINSFILWLKTTADSLN
;
A
#
# COMPACT_ATOMS: atom_id res chain seq x y z
N MET A 1 -10.79 20.17 -10.40
CA MET A 1 -10.05 19.21 -11.24
C MET A 1 -10.10 19.72 -12.67
N ARG A 2 -8.99 19.67 -13.42
CA ARG A 2 -9.02 19.92 -14.89
C ARG A 2 -9.84 18.79 -15.54
N PRO A 3 -10.64 19.04 -16.59
CA PRO A 3 -11.28 17.95 -17.33
C PRO A 3 -10.22 16.98 -17.85
N MET A 4 -10.38 15.69 -17.53
CA MET A 4 -9.49 14.62 -17.96
C MET A 4 -10.11 13.87 -19.13
N SER A 5 -9.26 13.47 -20.08
CA SER A 5 -9.60 12.63 -21.21
C SER A 5 -9.67 11.15 -20.82
N ALA A 6 -10.36 10.35 -21.64
CA ALA A 6 -10.41 8.89 -21.47
C ALA A 6 -9.00 8.27 -21.44
N SER A 7 -8.09 8.77 -22.28
CA SER A 7 -6.71 8.28 -22.36
C SER A 7 -5.93 8.51 -21.05
N GLU A 8 -6.07 9.68 -20.43
CA GLU A 8 -5.41 9.99 -19.15
C GLU A 8 -5.90 9.07 -18.02
N LEU A 9 -7.22 8.80 -17.95
CA LEU A 9 -7.77 7.87 -16.95
C LEU A 9 -7.28 6.43 -17.16
N GLN A 10 -7.12 6.00 -18.41
CA GLN A 10 -6.57 4.68 -18.75
C GLN A 10 -5.08 4.56 -18.36
N GLU A 11 -4.30 5.62 -18.57
CA GLU A 11 -2.88 5.68 -18.17
C GLU A 11 -2.73 5.57 -16.64
N ILE A 12 -3.50 6.33 -15.89
CA ILE A 12 -3.53 6.25 -14.40
C ILE A 12 -3.88 4.83 -13.94
N ALA A 13 -4.90 4.22 -14.56
CA ALA A 13 -5.29 2.85 -14.23
C ALA A 13 -4.17 1.85 -14.51
N LEU A 14 -3.38 2.05 -15.57
CA LEU A 14 -2.23 1.21 -15.92
C LEU A 14 -1.07 1.37 -14.93
N ASP A 15 -0.77 2.60 -14.53
CA ASP A 15 0.29 2.89 -13.56
C ASP A 15 -0.01 2.29 -12.19
N ILE A 16 -1.24 2.46 -11.70
CA ILE A 16 -1.70 1.85 -10.45
C ILE A 16 -1.64 0.32 -10.56
N ALA A 17 -2.11 -0.25 -11.67
CA ALA A 17 -2.05 -1.71 -11.89
C ALA A 17 -0.61 -2.26 -11.91
N THR A 18 0.35 -1.45 -12.37
CA THR A 18 1.77 -1.81 -12.36
C THR A 18 2.32 -1.88 -10.94
N GLU A 19 1.97 -0.94 -10.06
CA GLU A 19 2.33 -1.01 -8.64
C GLU A 19 1.67 -2.19 -7.93
N VAL A 20 0.41 -2.51 -8.25
CA VAL A 20 -0.26 -3.72 -7.73
C VAL A 20 0.49 -4.99 -8.12
N LYS A 21 0.99 -5.11 -9.36
CA LYS A 21 1.81 -6.27 -9.78
C LYS A 21 3.11 -6.38 -8.97
N ARG A 22 3.76 -5.26 -8.65
CA ARG A 22 4.96 -5.22 -7.81
C ARG A 22 4.65 -5.70 -6.38
N LEU A 23 3.53 -5.27 -5.81
CA LEU A 23 3.06 -5.71 -4.50
C LEU A 23 2.68 -7.20 -4.47
N ASN A 24 2.07 -7.74 -5.52
CA ASN A 24 1.83 -9.19 -5.65
C ASN A 24 3.14 -10.00 -5.62
N ARG A 25 4.19 -9.52 -6.29
CA ARG A 25 5.51 -10.17 -6.22
C ARG A 25 6.10 -10.12 -4.81
N LEU A 26 5.93 -8.99 -4.12
CA LEU A 26 6.37 -8.84 -2.73
C LEU A 26 5.63 -9.81 -1.80
N GLU A 27 4.33 -10.00 -2.00
CA GLU A 27 3.51 -10.95 -1.24
C GLU A 27 4.05 -12.38 -1.36
N SER A 28 4.39 -12.81 -2.58
CA SER A 28 4.96 -14.14 -2.80
C SER A 28 6.31 -14.29 -2.09
N GLN A 29 7.14 -13.25 -2.07
CA GLN A 29 8.39 -13.25 -1.32
C GLN A 29 8.18 -13.24 0.20
N MET A 30 7.12 -12.61 0.69
CA MET A 30 6.76 -12.62 2.11
C MET A 30 6.46 -14.05 2.57
N ARG A 31 5.66 -14.80 1.78
CA ARG A 31 5.33 -16.20 2.07
C ARG A 31 6.57 -17.09 2.16
N LEU A 32 7.50 -16.93 1.21
CA LEU A 32 8.74 -17.71 1.19
C LEU A 32 9.56 -17.48 2.47
N VAL A 33 9.77 -16.22 2.86
CA VAL A 33 10.57 -15.90 4.05
C VAL A 33 9.86 -16.33 5.34
N GLN A 34 8.54 -16.18 5.42
CA GLN A 34 7.79 -16.63 6.59
C GLN A 34 7.83 -18.16 6.71
N SER A 35 7.71 -18.89 5.59
CA SER A 35 7.86 -20.35 5.57
C SER A 35 9.26 -20.75 6.06
N GLU A 36 10.30 -20.10 5.56
CA GLU A 36 11.69 -20.37 5.94
C GLU A 36 11.92 -20.16 7.45
N MET A 37 11.38 -19.07 8.00
CA MET A 37 11.44 -18.76 9.43
C MET A 37 10.81 -19.85 10.30
N LEU A 38 9.70 -20.44 9.85
CA LEU A 38 9.00 -21.50 10.56
C LEU A 38 9.72 -22.85 10.49
N THR A 39 10.32 -23.16 9.34
CA THR A 39 11.00 -24.44 9.13
C THR A 39 12.43 -24.46 9.66
N ASN A 40 13.09 -23.30 9.76
CA ASN A 40 14.48 -23.16 10.17
C ASN A 40 14.65 -22.12 11.30
N PRO A 41 14.36 -22.48 12.56
CA PRO A 41 14.45 -21.56 13.71
C PRO A 41 15.84 -20.92 13.89
N ALA A 42 16.91 -21.58 13.44
CA ALA A 42 18.27 -21.02 13.48
C ALA A 42 18.44 -19.77 12.59
N LEU A 43 17.54 -19.56 11.62
CA LEU A 43 17.51 -18.38 10.74
C LEU A 43 16.50 -17.32 11.19
N ALA A 44 15.87 -17.49 12.36
CA ALA A 44 14.75 -16.64 12.79
C ALA A 44 15.08 -15.15 12.76
N ASP A 45 16.26 -14.74 13.25
CA ASP A 45 16.67 -13.34 13.27
C ASP A 45 16.89 -12.77 11.86
N ILE A 46 17.54 -13.54 10.98
CA ILE A 46 17.78 -13.17 9.57
C ILE A 46 16.44 -13.04 8.82
N CYS A 47 15.54 -14.00 9.03
CA CYS A 47 14.20 -13.94 8.46
C CYS A 47 13.41 -12.73 9.00
N ALA A 48 13.52 -12.42 10.29
CA ALA A 48 12.88 -11.26 10.90
C ALA A 48 13.36 -9.95 10.26
N GLU A 49 14.67 -9.77 10.07
CA GLU A 49 15.21 -8.60 9.36
C GLU A 49 14.68 -8.50 7.92
N SER A 50 14.63 -9.62 7.20
CA SER A 50 14.07 -9.68 5.85
C SER A 50 12.57 -9.33 5.82
N LEU A 51 11.78 -9.86 6.76
CA LEU A 51 10.35 -9.55 6.89
C LEU A 51 10.13 -8.08 7.24
N ALA A 52 10.96 -7.49 8.10
CA ALA A 52 10.90 -6.06 8.41
C ALA A 52 11.09 -5.19 7.16
N LEU A 53 12.10 -5.49 6.34
CA LEU A 53 12.31 -4.79 5.08
C LEU A 53 11.14 -5.00 4.11
N LYS A 54 10.57 -6.20 4.05
CA LYS A 54 9.40 -6.48 3.21
C LYS A 54 8.16 -5.71 3.66
N LEU A 55 7.88 -5.62 4.95
CA LEU A 55 6.79 -4.82 5.49
C LEU A 55 6.98 -3.32 5.21
N HIS A 56 8.21 -2.82 5.33
CA HIS A 56 8.54 -1.46 4.91
C HIS A 56 8.23 -1.26 3.41
N ASN A 57 8.70 -2.17 2.56
CA ASN A 57 8.47 -2.11 1.10
C ASN A 57 6.99 -2.23 0.73
N PHE A 58 6.21 -2.99 1.50
CA PHE A 58 4.77 -3.11 1.33
C PHE A 58 4.11 -1.74 1.48
N TYR A 59 4.36 -1.07 2.61
CA TYR A 59 3.77 0.24 2.85
C TYR A 59 4.23 1.28 1.82
N THR A 60 5.52 1.30 1.49
CA THR A 60 6.05 2.18 0.42
C THR A 60 5.39 1.92 -0.94
N GLY A 61 5.07 0.66 -1.28
CA GLY A 61 4.34 0.35 -2.51
C GLY A 61 2.89 0.87 -2.49
N CYS A 62 2.21 0.79 -1.34
CA CYS A 62 0.91 1.44 -1.16
C CYS A 62 1.00 2.96 -1.31
N GLU A 63 2.03 3.59 -0.73
CA GLU A 63 2.24 5.04 -0.86
C GLU A 63 2.43 5.48 -2.30
N ARG A 64 3.18 4.74 -3.12
CA ARG A 64 3.34 5.05 -4.55
C ARG A 64 2.01 5.09 -5.29
N ILE A 65 1.11 4.14 -5.00
CA ILE A 65 -0.26 4.15 -5.55
C ILE A 65 -0.99 5.41 -5.13
N PHE A 66 -0.92 5.77 -3.85
CA PHE A 66 -1.60 6.96 -3.33
C PHE A 66 -1.01 8.26 -3.89
N GLN A 67 0.30 8.28 -4.18
CA GLN A 67 0.98 9.41 -4.81
C GLN A 67 0.49 9.62 -6.24
N ILE A 68 0.37 8.54 -7.04
CA ILE A 68 -0.21 8.60 -8.39
C ILE A 68 -1.62 9.20 -8.31
N ILE A 69 -2.46 8.69 -7.42
CA ILE A 69 -3.83 9.20 -7.26
C ILE A 69 -3.83 10.67 -6.83
N ALA A 70 -2.93 11.05 -5.93
CA ALA A 70 -2.87 12.42 -5.43
C ALA A 70 -2.35 13.42 -6.48
N SER A 71 -1.32 13.05 -7.24
CA SER A 71 -0.77 13.90 -8.31
C SER A 71 -1.76 14.09 -9.44
N GLU A 72 -2.37 13.01 -9.89
CA GLU A 72 -3.20 13.03 -11.09
C GLU A 72 -4.65 13.46 -10.82
N LEU A 73 -5.22 13.08 -9.67
CA LEU A 73 -6.64 13.29 -9.39
C LEU A 73 -6.89 14.32 -8.28
N ASN A 74 -6.07 14.37 -7.23
CA ASN A 74 -6.32 15.25 -6.08
C ASN A 74 -5.73 16.67 -6.23
N GLY A 75 -5.15 17.01 -7.38
CA GLY A 75 -4.57 18.32 -7.63
C GLY A 75 -3.18 18.53 -7.03
N GLY A 76 -2.45 17.45 -6.73
CA GLY A 76 -1.05 17.49 -6.31
C GLY A 76 -0.77 16.84 -4.95
N LEU A 77 0.52 16.64 -4.67
CA LEU A 77 0.99 16.10 -3.40
C LEU A 77 0.94 17.16 -2.27
N PRO A 78 0.73 16.75 -1.00
CA PRO A 78 0.86 17.66 0.14
C PRO A 78 2.26 18.27 0.22
N SER A 79 2.36 19.59 0.39
CA SER A 79 3.62 20.35 0.37
C SER A 79 4.48 20.28 1.65
N SER A 80 4.29 19.29 2.52
CA SER A 80 4.90 19.26 3.87
C SER A 80 5.73 18.00 4.16
N TYR A 81 6.68 18.12 5.10
CA TYR A 81 7.55 17.05 5.60
C TYR A 81 6.81 15.76 6.05
N ASP A 82 5.57 15.87 6.55
CA ASP A 82 4.71 14.74 6.97
C ASP A 82 3.72 14.23 5.89
N TRP A 83 4.09 14.34 4.62
CA TRP A 83 3.17 14.00 3.52
C TRP A 83 2.71 12.53 3.58
N GLN A 84 3.52 11.59 4.10
CA GLN A 84 3.14 10.17 4.23
C GLN A 84 1.86 9.97 5.05
N ARG A 85 1.80 10.56 6.26
CA ARG A 85 0.60 10.52 7.13
C ARG A 85 -0.59 11.23 6.51
N ARG A 86 -0.33 12.30 5.76
CA ARG A 86 -1.36 13.09 5.08
C ARG A 86 -1.88 12.43 3.81
N LEU A 87 -1.19 11.42 3.28
CA LEU A 87 -1.56 10.78 2.02
C LEU A 87 -2.57 9.65 2.20
N LEU A 88 -2.50 8.90 3.31
CA LEU A 88 -3.40 7.78 3.57
C LEU A 88 -4.86 8.24 3.82
N ASN A 89 -5.07 9.24 4.68
CA ASN A 89 -6.42 9.66 5.08
C ASN A 89 -7.29 10.13 3.89
N PRO A 90 -6.81 10.96 2.95
CA PRO A 90 -7.60 11.35 1.76
C PRO A 90 -8.03 10.19 0.86
N MET A 91 -7.40 9.01 0.98
CA MET A 91 -7.79 7.83 0.19
C MET A 91 -9.09 7.20 0.69
N SER A 92 -9.42 7.37 1.98
CA SER A 92 -10.72 6.93 2.54
C SER A 92 -11.90 7.83 2.15
N LYS A 93 -11.62 9.07 1.73
CA LYS A 93 -12.66 10.09 1.55
C LYS A 93 -13.08 10.15 0.08
N PRO A 94 -14.39 10.03 -0.22
CA PRO A 94 -14.87 10.38 -1.55
C PRO A 94 -14.62 11.87 -1.82
N GLN A 95 -14.44 12.20 -3.09
CA GLN A 95 -14.32 13.56 -3.59
C GLN A 95 -15.38 13.77 -4.67
N ASP A 96 -15.67 15.02 -5.03
CA ASP A 96 -16.66 15.33 -6.08
C ASP A 96 -16.32 14.67 -7.44
N TYR A 97 -15.04 14.36 -7.66
CA TYR A 97 -14.50 13.86 -8.92
C TYR A 97 -13.95 12.43 -8.86
N ARG A 98 -13.98 11.77 -7.69
CA ARG A 98 -13.62 10.35 -7.56
C ARG A 98 -14.23 9.70 -6.32
N PRO A 99 -14.53 8.40 -6.35
CA PRO A 99 -14.92 7.67 -5.14
C PRO A 99 -13.75 7.57 -4.15
N ALA A 100 -14.09 7.11 -2.93
CA ALA A 100 -13.08 6.66 -1.99
C ALA A 100 -12.27 5.51 -2.60
N VAL A 101 -10.95 5.57 -2.45
CA VAL A 101 -10.00 4.56 -2.95
C VAL A 101 -9.93 3.40 -1.97
N LEU A 102 -9.95 3.71 -0.67
CA LEU A 102 -9.87 2.75 0.41
C LEU A 102 -11.11 2.81 1.28
N ARG A 103 -11.48 1.68 1.87
CA ARG A 103 -12.44 1.64 2.96
C ARG A 103 -11.78 2.05 4.28
N GLU A 104 -12.57 2.54 5.22
CA GLU A 104 -12.09 3.02 6.53
C GLU A 104 -11.35 1.92 7.31
N ASP A 105 -11.84 0.68 7.25
CA ASP A 105 -11.22 -0.47 7.91
C ASP A 105 -9.86 -0.85 7.29
N THR A 106 -9.68 -0.64 5.98
CA THR A 106 -8.39 -0.80 5.31
C THR A 106 -7.41 0.28 5.74
N VAL A 107 -7.87 1.53 5.89
CA VAL A 107 -7.04 2.64 6.38
C VAL A 107 -6.59 2.41 7.82
N GLN A 108 -7.46 1.93 8.69
CA GLN A 108 -7.09 1.60 10.08
C GLN A 108 -5.95 0.56 10.13
N LYS A 109 -6.02 -0.48 9.30
CA LYS A 109 -4.95 -1.49 9.22
C LYS A 109 -3.65 -0.91 8.68
N LEU A 110 -3.71 -0.13 7.60
CA LEU A 110 -2.53 0.51 7.02
C LEU A 110 -1.82 1.48 7.97
N ASN A 111 -2.52 2.08 8.93
CA ASN A 111 -1.91 2.92 9.96
C ASN A 111 -0.92 2.15 10.87
N GLU A 112 -1.13 0.85 11.09
CA GLU A 112 -0.17 0.02 11.84
C GLU A 112 1.16 -0.11 11.08
N TYR A 113 1.10 -0.32 9.77
CA TYR A 113 2.28 -0.43 8.90
C TYR A 113 2.98 0.93 8.73
N LEU A 114 2.23 2.03 8.62
CA LEU A 114 2.77 3.38 8.65
C LEU A 114 3.50 3.68 9.97
N SER A 115 2.91 3.26 11.09
CA SER A 115 3.53 3.45 12.40
C SER A 115 4.83 2.65 12.51
N PHE A 116 4.82 1.41 12.02
CA PHE A 116 6.01 0.56 11.92
C PHE A 116 7.11 1.17 11.05
N TRP A 117 6.74 1.72 9.89
CA TRP A 117 7.66 2.38 8.96
C TRP A 117 8.51 3.47 9.62
N HIS A 118 7.91 4.26 10.53
CA HIS A 118 8.63 5.31 11.26
C HIS A 118 9.62 4.78 12.31
N VAL A 119 9.38 3.59 12.88
CA VAL A 119 10.14 3.08 14.02
C VAL A 119 11.16 2.00 13.64
N VAL A 120 10.99 1.32 12.51
CA VAL A 120 11.80 0.14 12.13
C VAL A 120 13.30 0.42 12.05
N ARG A 121 13.71 1.66 11.74
CA ARG A 121 15.12 2.05 11.58
C ARG A 121 15.89 2.20 12.91
N ASN A 122 15.18 2.18 14.04
CA ASN A 122 15.75 2.47 15.36
C ASN A 122 15.62 1.29 16.35
N ILE A 123 15.26 0.09 15.89
CA ILE A 123 14.96 -1.07 16.75
C ILE A 123 16.00 -2.17 16.54
N TYR A 124 16.61 -2.67 17.62
CA TYR A 124 17.53 -3.82 17.61
C TYR A 124 16.78 -5.17 17.52
N GLY A 125 17.44 -6.20 16.97
CA GLY A 125 16.81 -7.47 16.53
C GLY A 125 15.80 -8.11 17.49
N PHE A 126 16.07 -8.21 18.79
CA PHE A 126 15.15 -8.88 19.73
C PHE A 126 13.80 -8.13 19.92
N GLU A 127 13.82 -6.79 19.93
CA GLU A 127 12.61 -5.97 20.03
C GLU A 127 11.81 -5.95 18.72
N LEU A 128 12.50 -6.21 17.60
CA LEU A 128 11.93 -6.26 16.27
C LEU A 128 11.04 -7.49 16.10
N VAL A 129 11.46 -8.67 16.56
CA VAL A 129 10.71 -9.94 16.42
C VAL A 129 9.29 -9.85 17.01
N LYS A 130 9.15 -9.35 18.24
CA LYS A 130 7.83 -9.20 18.89
C LYS A 130 6.91 -8.21 18.18
N LYS A 131 7.47 -7.11 17.65
CA LYS A 131 6.71 -6.11 16.90
C LYS A 131 6.33 -6.61 15.50
N LEU A 132 7.17 -7.44 14.89
CA LEU A 132 6.92 -8.02 13.58
C LEU A 132 5.81 -9.07 13.60
N GLU A 133 5.75 -9.90 14.64
CA GLU A 133 4.83 -11.04 14.69
C GLU A 133 3.39 -10.64 14.36
N ASN A 134 2.85 -9.61 15.02
CA ASN A 134 1.49 -9.13 14.74
C ASN A 134 1.34 -8.59 13.31
N LEU A 135 2.31 -7.80 12.83
CA LEU A 135 2.25 -7.18 11.49
C LEU A 135 2.34 -8.21 10.36
N VAL A 136 3.19 -9.23 10.53
CA VAL A 136 3.36 -10.34 9.59
C VAL A 136 2.11 -11.22 9.59
N ASN A 137 1.55 -11.52 10.76
CA ASN A 137 0.31 -12.31 10.85
C ASN A 137 -0.88 -11.59 10.20
N ASN A 138 -0.97 -10.27 10.38
CA ASN A 138 -2.03 -9.46 9.79
C ASN A 138 -1.77 -9.09 8.32
N TYR A 139 -0.55 -9.28 7.81
CA TYR A 139 -0.12 -8.83 6.48
C TYR A 139 -1.03 -9.32 5.37
N TYR A 140 -1.30 -10.63 5.29
CA TYR A 140 -2.07 -11.19 4.18
C TYR A 140 -3.51 -10.71 4.15
N ASN A 141 -4.13 -10.57 5.34
CA ASN A 141 -5.48 -10.02 5.41
C ASN A 141 -5.51 -8.54 5.04
N THR A 142 -4.53 -7.76 5.49
CA THR A 142 -4.41 -6.35 5.11
C THR A 142 -4.18 -6.21 3.61
N TRP A 143 -3.26 -6.98 3.05
CA TRP A 143 -2.96 -6.93 1.62
C TRP A 143 -4.18 -7.29 0.77
N LEU A 144 -4.91 -8.34 1.12
CA LEU A 144 -6.14 -8.72 0.41
C LEU A 144 -7.14 -7.54 0.35
N LYS A 145 -7.38 -6.88 1.49
CA LYS A 145 -8.27 -5.71 1.55
C LYS A 145 -7.77 -4.53 0.71
N VAL A 146 -6.47 -4.24 0.78
CA VAL A 146 -5.85 -3.20 -0.05
C VAL A 146 -6.03 -3.54 -1.53
N GLN A 147 -5.71 -4.76 -1.93
CA GLN A 147 -5.82 -5.21 -3.30
C GLN A 147 -7.27 -5.12 -3.82
N GLU A 148 -8.26 -5.56 -3.04
CA GLU A 148 -9.68 -5.43 -3.39
C GLU A 148 -10.10 -3.96 -3.58
N ASN A 149 -9.69 -3.08 -2.67
CA ASN A 149 -10.02 -1.66 -2.71
C ASN A 149 -9.38 -0.99 -3.94
N ILE A 150 -8.08 -1.21 -4.18
CA ILE A 150 -7.37 -0.65 -5.33
C ILE A 150 -7.90 -1.21 -6.65
N ASN A 151 -8.21 -2.51 -6.74
CA ASN A 151 -8.78 -3.09 -7.95
C ASN A 151 -10.18 -2.54 -8.27
N SER A 152 -10.99 -2.29 -7.23
CA SER A 152 -12.29 -1.63 -7.39
C SER A 152 -12.12 -0.20 -7.92
N PHE A 153 -11.10 0.52 -7.44
CA PHE A 153 -10.78 1.86 -7.92
C PHE A 153 -10.25 1.86 -9.36
N ILE A 154 -9.40 0.91 -9.74
CA ILE A 154 -8.95 0.71 -11.12
C ILE A 154 -10.14 0.43 -12.04
N LEU A 155 -11.09 -0.40 -11.60
CA LEU A 155 -12.29 -0.69 -12.39
C LEU A 155 -13.11 0.58 -12.61
N TRP A 156 -13.30 1.39 -11.57
CA TRP A 156 -13.97 2.69 -11.68
C TRP A 156 -13.28 3.60 -12.70
N LEU A 157 -11.95 3.75 -12.65
CA LEU A 157 -11.19 4.56 -13.61
C LEU A 157 -11.44 4.13 -15.06
N LYS A 158 -11.41 2.82 -15.32
CA LYS A 158 -11.64 2.26 -16.66
C LYS A 158 -13.07 2.51 -17.14
N THR A 159 -14.06 2.23 -16.31
CA THR A 159 -15.47 2.47 -16.66
C THR A 159 -15.76 3.95 -16.89
N THR A 160 -15.16 4.85 -16.10
CA THR A 160 -15.25 6.30 -16.34
C THR A 160 -14.61 6.70 -17.66
N ALA A 161 -13.43 6.16 -17.99
CA ALA A 161 -12.78 6.39 -19.28
C ALA A 161 -13.66 5.94 -20.46
N ASP A 162 -14.26 4.74 -20.36
CA ASP A 162 -15.12 4.19 -21.40
C ASP A 162 -16.39 5.03 -21.61
N SER A 163 -16.90 5.69 -20.56
CA SER A 163 -18.07 6.59 -20.66
C SER A 163 -17.77 7.97 -21.24
N LEU A 164 -16.49 8.34 -21.36
CA LEU A 164 -16.04 9.61 -21.94
C LEU A 164 -15.71 9.51 -23.44
N ASN A 165 -15.64 8.28 -23.97
CA ASN A 165 -15.49 7.98 -25.40
C ASN A 165 -16.86 7.92 -26.08
#